data_AF-A0A927XJK0-F1
#
_entry.id   AF-A0A927XJK0-F1
#
_cell.length_a   1.000
_cell.length_b   1.000
_cell.length_c   1.000
_cell.angle_alpha   90.00
_cell.angle_beta   90.00
_cell.angle_gamma   90.00
#
_symmetry.space_group_name_H-M   'P 1'
#
loop_
_entity.id
_entity.type
_entity.pdbx_description
1 polymer ?
#
loop_
_entity_poly.entity_id
_entity_poly.type
_entity_poly.pdbx_seq_one_letter_code
_entity_poly.pdbx_strand_id
1 'polypeptide(L)'
;MKNVNTTKNIDKKPLTDVEIDSMSAQCGELLHKYPKTRVRIPVVPGEGDVVECGINGYNFIIKRGATVELPEPVVELLSNAGIV
;
A
#
# COMPACT_ATOMS: atom_id res chain seq x y z
N MET A 1 -20.58 32.28 4.79
CA MET A 1 -19.68 31.12 4.65
C MET A 1 -18.74 31.38 3.49
N LYS A 2 -17.41 31.36 3.69
CA LYS A 2 -16.44 31.43 2.58
C LYS A 2 -16.31 30.04 1.98
N ASN A 3 -16.66 29.88 0.70
CA ASN A 3 -16.32 28.68 -0.06
C ASN A 3 -14.80 28.66 -0.24
N VAL A 4 -14.10 27.85 0.56
CA VAL A 4 -12.67 27.59 0.39
C VAL A 4 -12.55 26.50 -0.68
N ASN A 5 -12.38 26.91 -1.93
CA ASN A 5 -11.99 25.99 -3.00
C ASN A 5 -10.46 25.81 -2.91
N THR A 6 -9.99 24.61 -2.52
CA THR A 6 -8.56 24.30 -2.29
C THR A 6 -7.80 23.94 -3.56
N THR A 7 -8.43 24.08 -4.73
CA THR A 7 -7.94 23.69 -6.05
C THR A 7 -6.90 24.67 -6.62
N LYS A 8 -5.76 24.82 -5.94
CA LYS A 8 -4.58 25.53 -6.49
C LYS A 8 -3.92 24.85 -7.69
N ASN A 9 -4.38 23.65 -8.06
CA ASN A 9 -3.75 22.80 -9.08
C ASN A 9 -4.75 22.29 -10.13
N ILE A 10 -5.92 22.94 -10.28
CA ILE A 10 -6.90 22.54 -11.30
C ILE A 10 -6.34 22.64 -12.73
N ASP A 11 -5.30 23.46 -12.93
CA ASP A 11 -4.60 23.65 -14.21
C ASP A 11 -3.53 22.57 -14.48
N LYS A 12 -3.28 21.65 -13.54
CA LYS A 12 -2.36 20.54 -13.79
C LYS A 12 -3.05 19.53 -14.70
N LYS A 13 -2.37 19.16 -15.79
CA LYS A 13 -2.83 18.09 -16.68
C LYS A 13 -3.10 16.83 -15.86
N PRO A 14 -4.18 16.08 -16.15
CA PRO A 14 -4.37 14.75 -15.61
C PRO A 14 -3.12 13.89 -15.86
N LEU A 15 -2.78 13.04 -14.90
CA LEU A 15 -1.74 12.03 -15.11
C LEU A 15 -2.16 11.11 -16.24
N THR A 16 -1.23 10.81 -17.13
CA THR A 16 -1.39 9.79 -18.18
C THR A 16 -1.22 8.40 -17.60
N ASP A 17 -1.74 7.39 -18.29
CA ASP A 17 -1.60 5.98 -17.88
C ASP A 17 -0.11 5.59 -17.68
N VAL A 18 0.78 6.08 -18.55
CA VAL A 18 2.23 5.84 -18.47
C VAL A 18 2.83 6.47 -17.21
N GLU A 19 2.38 7.65 -16.81
CA GLU A 19 2.85 8.31 -15.58
C GLU A 19 2.35 7.56 -14.32
N ILE A 20 1.13 7.02 -14.36
CA ILE A 20 0.57 6.19 -13.29
C ILE A 20 1.37 4.89 -13.14
N ASP A 21 1.66 4.21 -14.24
CA ASP A 21 2.47 2.99 -14.24
C ASP A 21 3.89 3.25 -13.71
N SER A 22 4.50 4.36 -14.14
CA SER A 22 5.82 4.79 -13.67
C SER A 22 5.82 5.05 -12.16
N MET A 23 4.76 5.67 -11.64
CA MET A 23 4.61 5.94 -10.21
C MET A 23 4.48 4.63 -9.41
N SER A 24 3.71 3.65 -9.91
CA SER A 24 3.60 2.33 -9.28
C SER A 24 4.95 1.60 -9.23
N ALA A 25 5.69 1.60 -10.35
CA ALA A 25 7.02 0.99 -10.42
C ALA A 25 8.01 1.65 -9.43
N GLN A 26 8.05 2.97 -9.40
CA GLN A 26 8.88 3.73 -8.44
C GLN A 26 8.49 3.42 -7.00
N CYS A 27 7.20 3.28 -6.70
CA CYS A 27 6.75 2.91 -5.36
C CYS A 27 7.27 1.52 -4.97
N GLY A 28 7.20 0.55 -5.88
CA GLY A 28 7.74 -0.80 -5.65
C GLY A 28 9.24 -0.78 -5.35
N GLU A 29 10.02 -0.01 -6.12
CA GLU A 29 11.46 0.15 -5.89
C GLU A 29 11.78 0.79 -4.55
N LEU A 30 11.01 1.82 -4.14
CA LEU A 30 11.19 2.46 -2.84
C LEU A 30 10.86 1.51 -1.72
N LEU A 31 9.70 0.84 -1.77
CA LEU A 31 9.27 -0.14 -0.76
C LEU A 31 10.26 -1.29 -0.60
N HIS A 32 10.91 -1.73 -1.68
CA HIS A 32 11.94 -2.76 -1.61
C HIS A 32 13.18 -2.35 -0.79
N LYS A 33 13.48 -1.05 -0.74
CA LYS A 33 14.65 -0.49 -0.03
C LYS A 33 14.39 -0.23 1.46
N TYR A 34 13.13 -0.25 1.89
CA TYR A 34 12.81 -0.10 3.31
C TYR A 34 13.30 -1.32 4.11
N PRO A 35 13.61 -1.13 5.41
CA PRO A 35 13.83 -2.25 6.31
C PRO A 35 12.63 -3.19 6.30
N LYS A 36 12.90 -4.48 6.49
CA LYS A 36 11.86 -5.52 6.52
C LYS A 36 11.66 -6.00 7.94
N THR A 37 10.39 -6.17 8.29
CA THR A 37 9.97 -6.69 9.58
C THR A 37 9.29 -8.04 9.39
N ARG A 38 9.63 -8.99 10.27
CA ARG A 38 8.99 -10.31 10.31
C ARG A 38 7.64 -10.17 10.99
N VAL A 39 6.57 -10.46 10.27
CA VAL A 39 5.21 -10.43 10.78
C VAL A 39 4.50 -11.74 10.48
N ARG A 40 3.51 -12.09 11.30
CA ARG A 40 2.65 -13.25 11.07
C ARG A 40 1.20 -12.79 11.12
N ILE A 41 0.56 -12.77 9.95
CA ILE A 41 -0.87 -12.47 9.86
C ILE A 41 -1.66 -13.69 10.34
N PRO A 42 -2.60 -13.57 11.28
CA PRO A 42 -3.39 -14.70 11.75
C PRO A 42 -4.31 -15.24 10.65
N VAL A 43 -4.58 -16.55 10.71
CA VAL A 43 -5.66 -17.16 9.93
C VAL A 43 -6.98 -16.79 10.61
N VAL A 44 -7.93 -16.28 9.83
CA VAL A 44 -9.26 -15.92 10.32
C VAL A 44 -10.28 -16.83 9.64
N PRO A 45 -11.10 -17.59 10.39
CA PRO A 45 -12.11 -18.46 9.80
C PRO A 45 -13.09 -17.67 8.92
N GLY A 46 -13.32 -18.15 7.70
CA GLY A 46 -14.19 -17.48 6.73
C GLY A 46 -13.52 -16.37 5.93
N GLU A 47 -12.28 -16.00 6.26
CA GLU A 47 -11.43 -15.18 5.39
C GLU A 47 -10.52 -16.07 4.56
N GLY A 48 -10.16 -15.61 3.36
CA GLY A 48 -9.26 -16.35 2.48
C GLY A 48 -7.84 -16.45 3.04
N ASP A 49 -7.00 -17.25 2.37
CA ASP A 49 -5.63 -17.56 2.83
C ASP A 49 -4.64 -16.40 2.70
N VAL A 50 -5.07 -15.27 2.13
CA VAL A 50 -4.21 -14.12 1.82
C VAL A 50 -4.82 -12.80 2.29
N VAL A 51 -3.95 -11.82 2.47
CA VAL A 51 -4.27 -10.39 2.60
C VAL A 51 -3.65 -9.67 1.41
N GLU A 52 -4.46 -8.89 0.71
CA GLU A 52 -4.00 -8.01 -0.36
C GLU A 52 -3.80 -6.60 0.19
N CYS A 53 -2.63 -6.01 -0.08
CA CYS A 53 -2.28 -4.67 0.37
C CYS A 53 -1.68 -3.90 -0.80
N GLY A 54 -2.29 -2.78 -1.19
CA GLY A 54 -1.82 -1.91 -2.26
C GLY A 54 -1.31 -0.58 -1.73
N ILE A 55 -0.11 -0.18 -2.12
CA ILE A 55 0.47 1.14 -1.83
C ILE A 55 0.84 1.82 -3.16
N ASN A 56 0.17 2.93 -3.48
CA ASN A 56 0.38 3.73 -4.69
C ASN A 56 0.45 2.89 -6.00
N GLY A 57 -0.45 1.92 -6.13
CA GLY A 57 -0.53 1.05 -7.31
C GLY A 57 0.39 -0.18 -7.28
N TYR A 58 1.26 -0.31 -6.27
CA TYR A 58 2.09 -1.50 -6.06
C TYR A 58 1.43 -2.44 -5.04
N ASN A 59 1.18 -3.69 -5.45
CA ASN A 59 0.38 -4.64 -4.69
C ASN A 59 1.23 -5.74 -4.03
N PHE A 60 0.89 -6.08 -2.80
CA PHE A 60 1.40 -7.23 -2.05
C PHE A 60 0.29 -8.25 -1.85
N ILE A 61 0.59 -9.52 -2.12
CA ILE A 61 -0.28 -10.66 -1.79
C ILE A 61 0.41 -11.43 -0.67
N ILE A 62 -0.17 -11.39 0.53
CA ILE A 62 0.52 -11.81 1.76
C ILE A 62 -0.19 -13.03 2.35
N LYS A 63 0.53 -14.13 2.49
CA LYS A 63 -0.04 -15.38 3.02
C LYS A 63 -0.32 -15.29 4.53
N ARG A 64 -1.53 -15.66 4.95
CA ARG A 64 -1.90 -15.82 6.36
C ARG A 64 -1.31 -17.08 6.96
N GLY A 65 -1.17 -17.09 8.29
CA GLY A 65 -0.68 -18.22 9.05
C GLY A 65 0.83 -18.47 8.95
N ALA A 66 1.53 -17.81 8.03
CA ALA A 66 2.97 -17.89 7.84
C ALA A 66 3.68 -16.62 8.35
N THR A 67 4.89 -16.78 8.85
CA THR A 67 5.78 -15.64 9.10
C THR A 67 6.36 -15.17 7.78
N VAL A 68 6.15 -13.90 7.45
CA VAL A 68 6.60 -13.25 6.21
C VAL A 68 7.45 -12.03 6.54
N GLU A 69 8.33 -11.64 5.62
CA GLU A 69 9.11 -10.41 5.70
C GLU A 69 8.49 -9.35 4.82
N LEU A 70 8.02 -8.26 5.42
CA LEU A 70 7.38 -7.15 4.71
C LEU A 70 8.12 -5.84 4.99
N PRO A 71 8.14 -4.89 4.03
CA PRO A 71 8.64 -3.55 4.28
C PRO A 71 7.90 -2.88 5.45
N GLU A 72 8.62 -2.14 6.29
CA GLU A 72 8.04 -1.43 7.44
C GLU A 72 6.76 -0.62 7.11
N PRO A 73 6.69 0.17 6.01
CA PRO A 73 5.46 0.91 5.68
C PRO A 73 4.25 0.01 5.40
N VAL A 74 4.48 -1.20 4.88
CA VAL A 74 3.40 -2.18 4.65
C VAL A 74 2.90 -2.72 5.98
N VAL A 75 3.81 -3.00 6.92
CA VAL A 75 3.45 -3.45 8.28
C VAL A 75 2.67 -2.38 9.03
N GLU A 76 3.12 -1.12 8.97
CA GLU A 76 2.44 0.02 9.57
C GLU A 76 1.00 0.15 9.03
N LEU A 77 0.83 0.05 7.70
CA LEU A 77 -0.49 0.10 7.08
C LEU A 77 -1.39 -1.04 7.55
N LEU A 78 -0.88 -2.27 7.59
CA LEU A 78 -1.63 -3.44 8.07
C LEU A 78 -2.01 -3.30 9.54
N SER A 79 -1.14 -2.72 10.38
CA SER A 79 -1.42 -2.52 11.80
C SER A 79 -2.47 -1.44 12.03
N ASN A 80 -2.38 -0.33 11.29
CA ASN A 80 -3.41 0.71 11.30
C ASN A 80 -4.77 0.19 10.83
N ALA A 81 -4.79 -0.83 9.98
CA ALA A 81 -6.00 -1.53 9.54
C ALA A 81 -6.48 -2.62 10.53
N GLY A 82 -5.77 -2.88 11.63
CA GLY A 82 -6.11 -3.91 12.61
C GLY A 82 -5.90 -5.35 12.13
N ILE A 83 -5.08 -5.55 11.11
CA ILE A 83 -4.77 -6.88 10.55
C ILE A 83 -3.60 -7.55 11.28
N VAL A 84 -2.64 -6.75 11.76
CA VAL A 84 -1.46 -7.19 12.55
C VAL A 84 -1.24 -6.37 13.81
#